data_AF-A0A1E1WR43-F1
#
_entry.id   AF-A0A1E1WR43-F1
#
_cell.length_a   1.000
_cell.length_b   1.000
_cell.length_c   1.000
_cell.angle_alpha   90.00
_cell.angle_beta   90.00
_cell.angle_gamma   90.00
#
_symmetry.space_group_name_H-M   'P 1'
#
loop_
_entity.id
_entity.type
_entity.pdbx_description
1 polymer ?
#
loop_
_entity_poly.entity_id
_entity_poly.type
_entity_poly.pdbx_seq_one_letter_code
_entity_poly.pdbx_strand_id
1 'polypeptide(L)'
;MAQNGDHVNGGFDPSPESGKPPSDSDMPVKVKPELEEVDPKLANRPKWDNKLEFLMSCIATSVGLGNVWRFPFIAYQNGGGAFLIPYIIVLLVIGKPMYYLETSLGQFSSGNCVRVWALSPAFKGTGYAQALGAGYVLSYYVSIIALCLYYLAMSFQSSLPWAVCRDEWIPLGCVPSGESVNLTEFEGNATSSSELFFT
;
A
#
# COMPACT_ATOMS: atom_id res chain seq x y z
N MET A 1 52.44 10.79 -40.62
CA MET A 1 51.65 11.67 -39.74
C MET A 1 50.35 12.04 -40.45
N ALA A 2 49.19 11.79 -39.79
CA ALA A 2 47.78 12.22 -40.07
C ALA A 2 47.09 11.71 -41.37
N GLN A 3 45.99 10.91 -41.35
CA GLN A 3 44.53 11.16 -41.06
C GLN A 3 43.86 12.09 -42.10
N ASN A 4 42.63 11.96 -42.65
CA ASN A 4 41.39 11.14 -42.54
C ASN A 4 40.55 11.51 -43.82
N GLY A 5 39.85 10.64 -44.57
CA GLY A 5 38.46 10.22 -44.36
C GLY A 5 37.54 10.70 -45.52
N ASP A 6 36.75 9.81 -46.14
CA ASP A 6 35.51 10.16 -46.87
C ASP A 6 34.61 8.92 -47.03
N HIS A 7 33.34 9.09 -46.67
CA HIS A 7 32.31 8.05 -46.49
C HIS A 7 31.51 7.80 -47.78
N VAL A 8 31.19 6.53 -48.08
CA VAL A 8 30.23 6.13 -49.12
C VAL A 8 29.21 5.14 -48.54
N ASN A 9 27.91 5.44 -48.67
CA ASN A 9 26.78 4.62 -48.20
C ASN A 9 26.33 3.65 -49.30
N GLY A 10 26.59 2.35 -49.15
CA GLY A 10 26.36 1.29 -50.16
C GLY A 10 24.93 0.76 -50.25
N GLY A 11 23.94 1.64 -50.26
CA GLY A 11 22.52 1.28 -50.16
C GLY A 11 21.77 1.07 -51.47
N PHE A 12 22.41 0.75 -52.60
CA PHE A 12 21.73 0.21 -53.80
C PHE A 12 22.76 -0.16 -54.89
N ASP A 13 22.78 -1.41 -55.34
CA ASP A 13 23.28 -1.74 -56.69
C ASP A 13 22.36 -2.82 -57.32
N PRO A 14 22.03 -2.74 -58.63
CA PRO A 14 20.96 -3.54 -59.24
C PRO A 14 21.48 -4.77 -60.01
N SER A 15 21.01 -5.97 -59.63
CA SER A 15 20.96 -7.22 -60.43
C SER A 15 22.30 -7.77 -61.04
N PRO A 16 22.30 -8.96 -61.70
CA PRO A 16 21.98 -10.29 -61.18
C PRO A 16 23.11 -11.33 -61.41
N GLU A 17 23.00 -12.47 -60.71
CA GLU A 17 23.46 -13.82 -61.10
C GLU A 17 24.91 -14.31 -60.85
N SER A 18 24.94 -15.52 -60.28
CA SER A 18 25.95 -16.59 -60.37
C SER A 18 27.02 -16.70 -59.27
N GLY A 19 27.11 -17.92 -58.70
CA GLY A 19 28.37 -18.48 -58.23
C GLY A 19 28.50 -18.81 -56.73
N LYS A 20 28.17 -20.08 -56.39
CA LYS A 20 28.74 -20.92 -55.31
C LYS A 20 28.44 -20.52 -53.84
N PRO A 21 28.02 -21.48 -52.98
CA PRO A 21 27.82 -21.19 -51.56
C PRO A 21 29.17 -20.88 -50.88
N PRO A 22 29.33 -19.76 -50.15
CA PRO A 22 30.50 -19.51 -49.34
C PRO A 22 30.51 -20.41 -48.10
N SER A 23 31.71 -20.79 -47.67
CA SER A 23 31.97 -21.56 -46.46
C SER A 23 31.53 -20.84 -45.18
N ASP A 24 31.32 -21.62 -44.12
CA ASP A 24 30.80 -21.26 -42.79
C ASP A 24 31.59 -20.19 -42.00
N SER A 25 32.54 -19.49 -42.63
CA SER A 25 33.42 -18.50 -42.01
C SER A 25 33.05 -17.04 -42.27
N ASP A 26 32.10 -16.74 -43.17
CA ASP A 26 31.80 -15.36 -43.59
C ASP A 26 30.29 -15.04 -43.55
N MET A 27 29.67 -15.10 -42.37
CA MET A 27 28.32 -14.56 -42.17
C MET A 27 28.38 -13.33 -41.24
N PRO A 28 27.83 -12.17 -41.67
CA PRO A 28 27.81 -10.97 -40.84
C PRO A 28 27.02 -11.24 -39.58
N VAL A 29 27.56 -10.73 -38.47
CA VAL A 29 27.01 -10.76 -37.11
C VAL A 29 25.49 -10.79 -37.15
N LYS A 30 24.93 -11.94 -36.78
CA LYS A 30 23.51 -12.13 -36.51
C LYS A 30 23.15 -11.17 -35.37
N VAL A 31 22.62 -9.99 -35.70
CA VAL A 31 21.97 -9.12 -34.71
C VAL A 31 20.74 -9.87 -34.26
N LYS A 32 20.95 -10.69 -33.23
CA LYS A 32 19.88 -11.26 -32.41
C LYS A 32 19.09 -10.04 -31.93
N PRO A 33 17.77 -9.95 -32.17
CA PRO A 33 16.99 -9.04 -31.34
C PRO A 33 17.33 -9.45 -29.91
N GLU A 34 17.92 -8.52 -29.15
CA GLU A 34 18.13 -8.68 -27.73
C GLU A 34 16.73 -8.74 -27.12
N LEU A 35 16.13 -9.93 -27.21
CA LEU A 35 15.09 -10.39 -26.31
C LEU A 35 15.78 -10.33 -24.97
N GLU A 36 15.55 -9.20 -24.29
CA GLU A 36 15.73 -9.00 -22.86
C GLU A 36 15.62 -10.38 -22.21
N GLU A 37 16.75 -10.94 -21.76
CA GLU A 37 16.75 -12.25 -21.12
C GLU A 37 15.67 -12.17 -20.04
N VAL A 38 14.58 -12.92 -20.24
CA VAL A 38 13.53 -13.03 -19.24
C VAL A 38 14.24 -13.65 -18.06
N ASP A 39 14.60 -12.81 -17.08
CA ASP A 39 15.27 -13.22 -15.84
C ASP A 39 14.57 -14.51 -15.39
N PRO A 40 15.27 -15.65 -15.25
CA PRO A 40 14.65 -16.91 -14.90
C PRO A 40 13.86 -16.84 -13.58
N LYS A 41 14.07 -15.79 -12.77
CA LYS A 41 13.24 -15.45 -11.60
C LYS A 41 11.83 -14.95 -11.95
N LEU A 42 11.62 -14.34 -13.12
CA LEU A 42 10.32 -13.89 -13.60
C LEU A 42 9.43 -15.05 -14.07
N ALA A 43 10.05 -16.08 -14.66
CA ALA A 43 9.36 -17.29 -15.11
C ALA A 43 8.80 -18.13 -13.93
N ASN A 44 9.31 -17.92 -12.71
CA ASN A 44 8.96 -18.67 -11.52
C ASN A 44 8.40 -17.78 -10.39
N ARG A 45 7.49 -16.85 -10.75
CA ARG A 45 6.76 -16.06 -9.75
C ARG A 45 5.76 -16.96 -9.01
N PRO A 46 5.75 -16.98 -7.67
CA PRO A 46 4.73 -17.70 -6.93
C PRO A 46 3.34 -17.13 -7.26
N LYS A 47 2.44 -18.02 -7.65
CA LYS A 47 1.02 -17.72 -7.85
C LYS A 47 0.26 -18.07 -6.59
N TRP A 48 -0.89 -17.44 -6.40
CA TRP A 48 -1.84 -17.83 -5.37
C TRP A 48 -2.37 -19.24 -5.66
N ASP A 49 -2.50 -20.05 -4.62
CA ASP A 49 -3.02 -21.42 -4.74
C ASP A 49 -4.54 -21.39 -4.96
N ASN A 50 -5.22 -20.44 -4.28
CA ASN A 50 -6.66 -20.24 -4.42
C ASN A 50 -7.06 -18.77 -4.69
N LYS A 51 -8.09 -18.57 -5.52
CA LYS A 51 -8.71 -17.26 -5.76
C LYS A 51 -9.28 -16.65 -4.48
N LEU A 52 -9.71 -17.48 -3.54
CA LEU A 52 -10.23 -17.02 -2.26
C LEU A 52 -9.12 -16.43 -1.37
N GLU A 53 -7.91 -16.98 -1.40
CA GLU A 53 -6.76 -16.41 -0.66
C GLU A 53 -6.41 -15.02 -1.17
N PHE A 54 -6.45 -14.85 -2.49
CA PHE A 54 -6.29 -13.54 -3.12
C PHE A 54 -7.39 -12.57 -2.67
N LEU A 55 -8.66 -13.00 -2.72
CA LEU A 55 -9.80 -12.18 -2.29
C LEU A 55 -9.70 -11.78 -0.81
N MET A 56 -9.36 -12.72 0.07
CA MET A 56 -9.19 -12.46 1.49
C MET A 56 -8.03 -11.50 1.76
N SER A 57 -6.93 -11.61 1.01
CA SER A 57 -5.81 -10.66 1.09
C SER A 57 -6.25 -9.24 0.67
N CYS A 58 -7.05 -9.13 -0.38
CA CYS A 58 -7.62 -7.87 -0.83
C CYS A 58 -8.57 -7.25 0.22
N ILE A 59 -9.44 -8.05 0.84
CA ILE A 59 -10.35 -7.60 1.90
C ILE A 59 -9.56 -7.15 3.13
N ALA A 60 -8.57 -7.94 3.56
CA ALA A 60 -7.72 -7.61 4.71
C ALA A 60 -6.94 -6.30 4.48
N THR A 61 -6.51 -6.03 3.25
CA THR A 61 -5.85 -4.76 2.90
C THR A 61 -6.83 -3.59 2.84
N SER A 62 -8.10 -3.85 2.50
CA SER A 62 -9.13 -2.81 2.35
C SER A 62 -9.81 -2.42 3.67
N VAL A 63 -9.85 -3.34 4.63
CA VAL A 63 -10.49 -3.13 5.94
C VAL A 63 -9.42 -2.88 7.00
N GLY A 64 -9.33 -1.65 7.49
CA GLY A 64 -8.40 -1.27 8.56
C GLY A 64 -9.08 -0.59 9.75
N LEU A 65 -8.29 -0.30 10.80
CA LEU A 65 -8.74 0.41 12.01
C LEU A 65 -9.43 1.75 11.69
N GLY A 66 -9.02 2.40 10.60
CA GLY A 66 -9.65 3.61 10.07
C GLY A 66 -11.16 3.47 9.84
N ASN A 67 -11.61 2.31 9.34
CA ASN A 67 -13.03 2.08 9.06
C ASN A 67 -13.85 1.94 10.34
N VAL A 68 -13.23 1.52 11.45
CA VAL A 68 -13.91 1.31 12.73
C VAL A 68 -14.16 2.62 13.47
N TRP A 69 -13.19 3.54 13.46
CA TRP A 69 -13.28 4.76 14.28
C TRP A 69 -13.48 6.07 13.50
N ARG A 70 -12.96 6.16 12.27
CA ARG A 70 -12.84 7.42 11.53
C ARG A 70 -14.09 7.62 10.71
N PHE A 71 -14.57 6.55 10.08
CA PHE A 71 -15.80 6.57 9.32
C PHE A 71 -17.00 6.97 10.21
N PRO A 72 -17.25 6.36 11.38
CA PRO A 72 -18.37 6.78 12.22
C PRO A 72 -18.21 8.22 12.74
N PHE A 73 -17.00 8.61 13.13
CA PHE A 73 -16.73 9.95 13.63
C PHE A 73 -16.98 11.04 12.58
N ILE A 74 -16.50 10.82 11.34
CA ILE A 74 -16.71 11.75 10.23
C ILE A 74 -18.17 11.75 9.79
N ALA A 75 -18.82 10.59 9.70
CA ALA A 75 -20.23 10.51 9.37
C ALA A 75 -21.07 11.28 10.39
N TYR A 76 -20.81 11.09 11.68
CA TYR A 76 -21.51 11.80 12.76
C TYR A 76 -21.38 13.32 12.64
N GLN A 77 -20.18 13.85 12.39
CA GLN A 77 -19.97 15.30 12.25
C GLN A 77 -20.60 15.89 10.99
N ASN A 78 -20.76 15.11 9.92
CA ASN A 78 -21.23 15.58 8.60
C ASN A 78 -22.72 15.24 8.35
N GLY A 79 -23.54 15.17 9.39
CA GLY A 79 -24.98 14.93 9.27
C GLY A 79 -25.39 13.46 9.34
N GLY A 80 -24.58 12.63 10.00
CA GLY A 80 -24.87 11.23 10.30
C GLY A 80 -25.12 10.39 9.05
N GLY A 81 -26.31 9.80 8.96
CA GLY A 81 -26.70 8.94 7.83
C GLY A 81 -26.78 9.65 6.48
N ALA A 82 -27.00 10.97 6.45
CA ALA A 82 -27.07 11.72 5.19
C ALA A 82 -25.72 11.78 4.45
N PHE A 83 -24.61 11.73 5.20
CA PHE A 83 -23.24 11.66 4.65
C PHE A 83 -23.00 10.40 3.81
N LEU A 84 -23.80 9.34 4.02
CA LEU A 84 -23.65 8.08 3.29
C LEU A 84 -23.95 8.24 1.79
N ILE A 85 -24.87 9.13 1.42
CA ILE A 85 -25.27 9.35 0.02
C ILE A 85 -24.08 9.83 -0.83
N PRO A 86 -23.41 10.96 -0.53
CA PRO A 86 -22.24 11.39 -1.28
C PRO A 86 -21.06 10.42 -1.14
N TYR A 87 -20.90 9.76 0.02
CA TYR A 87 -19.86 8.75 0.24
C TYR A 87 -19.97 7.59 -0.76
N ILE A 88 -21.16 7.00 -0.91
CA ILE A 88 -21.38 5.88 -1.85
C ILE A 88 -21.21 6.32 -3.30
N ILE A 89 -21.65 7.54 -3.66
CA ILE A 89 -21.47 8.08 -5.01
C ILE A 89 -19.97 8.18 -5.35
N VAL A 90 -19.17 8.77 -4.47
CA VAL A 90 -17.71 8.89 -4.66
C VAL A 90 -17.04 7.51 -4.69
N LEU A 91 -17.48 6.58 -3.84
CA LEU A 91 -16.95 5.22 -3.82
C LEU A 91 -17.23 4.48 -5.13
N LEU A 92 -18.42 4.63 -5.72
CA LEU A 92 -18.75 3.98 -6.99
C LEU A 92 -18.12 4.65 -8.21
N VAL A 93 -18.05 5.99 -8.22
CA VAL A 93 -17.56 6.77 -9.37
C VAL A 93 -16.03 6.85 -9.42
N ILE A 94 -15.37 6.95 -8.25
CA ILE A 94 -13.91 7.13 -8.15
C ILE A 94 -13.27 5.89 -7.53
N GLY A 95 -13.80 5.42 -6.39
CA GLY A 95 -13.21 4.32 -5.63
C GLY A 95 -13.13 3.01 -6.43
N LYS A 96 -14.26 2.56 -6.99
CA LYS A 96 -14.34 1.29 -7.74
C LYS A 96 -13.47 1.32 -9.01
N PRO A 97 -13.49 2.36 -9.87
CA PRO A 97 -12.61 2.42 -11.03
C PRO A 97 -11.11 2.45 -10.66
N MET A 98 -10.72 3.22 -9.63
CA MET A 98 -9.32 3.28 -9.19
C MET A 98 -8.85 1.94 -8.64
N TYR A 99 -9.67 1.27 -7.83
CA TYR A 99 -9.36 -0.07 -7.30
C TYR A 99 -9.21 -1.11 -8.42
N TYR A 100 -10.09 -1.08 -9.41
CA TYR A 100 -10.03 -1.96 -10.56
C TYR A 100 -8.80 -1.69 -11.42
N LEU A 101 -8.43 -0.42 -11.61
CA LEU A 101 -7.24 -0.02 -12.35
C LEU A 101 -5.96 -0.51 -11.68
N GLU A 102 -5.81 -0.28 -10.37
CA GLU A 102 -4.65 -0.73 -9.60
C GLU A 102 -4.51 -2.27 -9.66
N THR A 103 -5.62 -2.98 -9.47
CA THR A 103 -5.63 -4.44 -9.51
C THR A 103 -5.29 -4.96 -10.92
N SER A 104 -5.88 -4.37 -11.96
CA SER A 104 -5.62 -4.74 -13.35
C SER A 104 -4.16 -4.50 -13.74
N LEU A 105 -3.59 -3.35 -13.34
CA LEU A 105 -2.18 -3.02 -13.58
C LEU A 105 -1.24 -3.98 -12.82
N GLY A 106 -1.56 -4.31 -11.57
CA GLY A 106 -0.79 -5.27 -10.77
C GLY A 106 -0.77 -6.66 -11.39
N GLN A 107 -1.90 -7.13 -11.92
CA GLN A 107 -1.98 -8.42 -12.63
C GLN A 107 -1.27 -8.38 -13.98
N PHE A 108 -1.45 -7.31 -14.75
CA PHE A 108 -0.82 -7.15 -16.07
C PHE A 108 0.71 -7.05 -15.99
N SER A 109 1.23 -6.20 -15.11
CA SER A 109 2.68 -6.04 -14.94
C SER A 109 3.32 -7.22 -14.23
N SER A 110 2.56 -7.98 -13.41
CA SER A 110 3.05 -9.09 -12.60
C SER A 110 4.31 -8.75 -11.77
N GLY A 111 4.49 -7.47 -11.44
CA GLY A 111 5.69 -6.90 -10.83
C GLY A 111 5.37 -5.95 -9.68
N ASN A 112 6.43 -5.49 -9.01
CA ASN A 112 6.29 -4.57 -7.87
C ASN A 112 5.81 -3.18 -8.34
N CYS A 113 5.32 -2.35 -7.42
CA CYS A 113 4.82 -0.98 -7.68
C CYS A 113 5.80 -0.09 -8.49
N VAL A 114 7.11 -0.31 -8.40
CA VAL A 114 8.12 0.40 -9.21
C VAL A 114 8.25 -0.19 -10.62
N ARG A 115 8.09 -1.52 -10.78
CA ARG A 115 8.23 -2.22 -12.07
C ARG A 115 7.02 -2.02 -12.98
N VAL A 116 5.83 -1.76 -12.42
CA VAL A 116 4.62 -1.40 -13.19
C VAL A 116 4.88 -0.20 -14.10
N TRP A 117 5.68 0.76 -13.67
CA TRP A 117 5.98 1.96 -14.45
C TRP A 117 7.07 1.77 -15.51
N ALA A 118 7.52 0.53 -15.76
CA ALA A 118 8.34 0.23 -16.94
C ALA A 118 7.59 0.49 -18.26
N LEU A 119 6.25 0.48 -18.24
CA LEU A 119 5.41 0.85 -19.39
C LEU A 119 5.56 2.32 -19.80
N SER A 120 5.84 3.21 -18.84
CA SER A 120 6.04 4.64 -19.10
C SER A 120 7.09 5.20 -18.13
N PRO A 121 8.34 5.37 -18.58
CA PRO A 121 9.44 5.79 -17.71
C PRO A 121 9.24 7.19 -17.10
N ALA A 122 8.38 8.03 -17.68
CA ALA A 122 8.00 9.32 -17.13
C ALA A 122 7.34 9.21 -15.75
N PHE A 123 6.62 8.11 -15.47
CA PHE A 123 5.91 7.89 -14.21
C PHE A 123 6.68 6.98 -13.23
N LYS A 124 7.95 6.67 -13.51
CA LYS A 124 8.77 5.81 -12.63
C LYS A 124 8.90 6.40 -11.21
N GLY A 125 8.88 7.73 -11.08
CA GLY A 125 8.87 8.43 -9.79
C GLY A 125 7.64 8.10 -8.93
N THR A 126 6.47 7.88 -9.55
CA THR A 126 5.22 7.54 -8.84
C THR A 126 5.34 6.21 -8.09
N GLY A 127 6.01 5.22 -8.68
CA GLY A 127 6.23 3.93 -8.02
C GLY A 127 7.11 4.03 -6.77
N TYR A 128 8.17 4.85 -6.82
CA TYR A 128 9.01 5.11 -5.64
C TYR A 128 8.26 5.92 -4.57
N ALA A 129 7.47 6.92 -4.99
CA ALA A 129 6.63 7.69 -4.08
C ALA A 129 5.60 6.81 -3.37
N GLN A 130 4.96 5.87 -4.09
CA GLN A 130 4.03 4.91 -3.52
C GLN A 130 4.72 3.97 -2.51
N ALA A 131 5.93 3.49 -2.81
CA ALA A 131 6.69 2.66 -1.88
C ALA A 131 7.09 3.40 -0.60
N LEU A 132 7.57 4.65 -0.73
CA LEU A 132 7.91 5.50 0.41
C LEU A 132 6.68 5.85 1.26
N GLY A 133 5.57 6.19 0.61
CA GLY A 133 4.29 6.47 1.27
C GLY A 133 3.80 5.25 2.07
N ALA A 134 3.85 4.06 1.47
CA ALA A 134 3.49 2.83 2.17
C ALA A 134 4.40 2.54 3.37
N GLY A 135 5.71 2.79 3.25
CA GLY A 135 6.66 2.65 4.37
C GLY A 135 6.39 3.62 5.51
N TYR A 136 6.09 4.88 5.21
CA TYR A 136 5.70 5.88 6.21
C TYR A 136 4.42 5.46 6.94
N VAL A 137 3.41 5.02 6.18
CA VAL A 137 2.15 4.55 6.74
C VAL A 137 2.38 3.35 7.66
N LEU A 138 3.17 2.37 7.22
CA LEU A 138 3.47 1.18 8.00
C LEU A 138 4.12 1.52 9.36
N SER A 139 5.02 2.51 9.39
CA SER A 139 5.75 2.88 10.60
C SER A 139 4.83 3.26 11.78
N TYR A 140 3.84 4.12 11.56
CA TYR A 140 2.92 4.51 12.63
C TYR A 140 1.87 3.44 12.89
N TYR A 141 1.43 2.70 11.86
CA TYR A 141 0.44 1.63 12.05
C TYR A 141 0.98 0.51 12.93
N VAL A 142 2.27 0.15 12.81
CA VAL A 142 2.91 -0.84 13.69
C VAL A 142 2.85 -0.40 15.15
N SER A 143 3.08 0.89 15.43
CA SER A 143 2.96 1.43 16.80
C SER A 143 1.55 1.32 17.35
N ILE A 144 0.51 1.58 16.54
CA ILE A 144 -0.89 1.42 16.95
C ILE A 144 -1.23 -0.05 17.22
N ILE A 145 -0.76 -0.97 16.37
CA ILE A 145 -0.97 -2.42 16.59
C ILE A 145 -0.29 -2.86 17.89
N ALA A 146 0.93 -2.40 18.16
CA ALA A 146 1.62 -2.70 19.40
C ALA A 146 0.84 -2.20 20.63
N LEU A 147 0.25 -1.00 20.54
CA LEU A 147 -0.63 -0.45 21.57
C LEU A 147 -1.86 -1.36 21.77
N CYS A 148 -2.55 -1.75 20.69
CA CYS A 148 -3.71 -2.65 20.77
C CYS A 148 -3.35 -3.99 21.43
N LEU A 149 -2.19 -4.58 21.11
CA LEU A 149 -1.73 -5.82 21.71
C LEU A 149 -1.39 -5.65 23.20
N TYR A 150 -0.79 -4.51 23.58
CA TYR A 150 -0.54 -4.17 24.98
C TYR A 150 -1.84 -4.07 25.79
N TYR A 151 -2.83 -3.34 25.28
CA TYR A 151 -4.15 -3.23 25.92
C TYR A 151 -4.92 -4.55 25.94
N LEU A 152 -4.79 -5.35 24.88
CA LEU A 152 -5.36 -6.70 24.85
C LEU A 152 -4.77 -7.57 25.97
N ALA A 153 -3.45 -7.53 26.16
CA ALA A 153 -2.78 -8.27 27.24
C ALA A 153 -3.25 -7.79 28.63
N MET A 154 -3.38 -6.47 28.82
CA MET A 154 -3.85 -5.88 30.07
C MET A 154 -5.34 -6.17 30.35
N SER A 155 -6.13 -6.47 29.33
CA SER A 155 -7.56 -6.81 29.46
C SER A 155 -7.81 -8.20 30.08
N PHE A 156 -6.78 -9.04 30.22
CA PHE A 156 -6.89 -10.35 30.90
C PHE A 156 -6.81 -10.26 32.43
N GLN A 157 -6.69 -9.06 33.00
CA GLN A 157 -6.71 -8.83 34.45
C GLN A 157 -8.17 -8.72 34.94
N SER A 158 -8.45 -9.19 36.16
CA SER A 158 -9.80 -9.15 36.75
C SER A 158 -10.28 -7.73 37.04
N SER A 159 -9.38 -6.84 37.46
CA SER A 159 -9.62 -5.41 37.54
C SER A 159 -8.86 -4.70 36.42
N LEU A 160 -9.60 -3.98 35.58
CA LEU A 160 -9.00 -3.24 34.46
C LEU A 160 -8.32 -1.97 35.01
N PRO A 161 -7.06 -1.70 34.66
CA PRO A 161 -6.28 -0.62 35.26
C PRO A 161 -6.79 0.78 34.89
N TRP A 162 -7.57 0.92 33.82
CA TRP A 162 -8.24 2.16 33.40
C TRP A 162 -9.68 2.28 33.92
N ALA A 163 -10.21 1.26 34.61
CA ALA A 163 -11.56 1.28 35.18
C ALA A 163 -11.59 1.82 36.62
N VAL A 164 -10.46 1.77 37.33
CA VAL A 164 -10.31 2.19 38.73
C VAL A 164 -9.49 3.47 38.84
N CYS A 165 -9.77 4.31 39.84
CA CYS A 165 -8.93 5.45 40.16
C CYS A 165 -7.74 5.01 41.01
N ARG A 166 -6.54 5.48 40.66
CA ARG A 166 -5.33 5.31 41.47
C ARG A 166 -5.22 6.43 42.49
N ASP A 167 -4.51 6.19 43.60
CA ASP A 167 -4.32 7.17 44.67
C ASP A 167 -3.73 8.49 44.17
N GLU A 168 -2.90 8.44 43.13
CA GLU A 168 -2.30 9.59 42.45
C GLU A 168 -3.30 10.42 41.63
N TRP A 169 -4.43 9.84 41.23
CA TRP A 169 -5.49 10.48 40.43
C TRP A 169 -6.62 11.07 41.28
N ILE A 170 -6.73 10.66 42.54
CA ILE A 170 -7.76 11.18 43.47
C ILE A 170 -7.65 12.71 43.62
N PRO A 171 -6.46 13.33 43.80
CA PRO A 171 -6.34 14.79 43.88
C PRO A 171 -6.67 15.52 42.57
N LEU A 172 -6.67 14.81 41.43
CA LEU A 172 -6.98 15.34 40.10
C LEU A 172 -8.48 15.30 39.77
N GLY A 173 -9.33 14.85 40.71
CA GLY A 173 -10.77 14.74 40.48
C GLY A 173 -11.15 13.53 39.61
N CYS A 174 -10.52 12.37 39.85
CA CYS A 174 -10.78 11.14 39.10
C CYS A 174 -12.15 10.52 39.41
N VAL A 175 -12.90 10.20 38.36
CA VAL A 175 -14.16 9.45 38.42
C VAL A 175 -13.93 8.04 37.87
N PRO A 176 -14.17 6.97 38.68
CA PRO A 176 -13.97 5.60 38.21
C PRO A 176 -14.94 5.26 37.07
N SER A 177 -14.42 4.69 35.99
CA SER A 177 -15.25 4.29 34.83
C SER A 177 -15.95 2.94 35.06
N GLY A 178 -15.50 2.14 36.03
CA GLY A 178 -16.02 0.81 36.33
C GLY A 178 -17.17 0.76 37.34
N GLU A 179 -17.51 1.87 37.99
CA GLU A 179 -18.50 1.92 39.07
C GLU A 179 -19.37 3.18 38.96
N SER A 180 -20.65 3.07 39.35
CA SER A 180 -21.55 4.22 39.41
C SER A 180 -21.31 5.03 40.68
N VAL A 181 -20.79 6.25 40.54
CA VAL A 181 -20.57 7.19 41.64
C VAL A 181 -21.50 8.40 41.54
N ASN A 182 -21.86 8.98 42.69
CA ASN A 182 -22.67 10.20 42.74
C ASN A 182 -21.82 11.41 42.34
N LEU A 183 -22.07 11.96 41.15
CA LEU A 183 -21.31 13.10 40.60
C LEU A 183 -21.39 14.38 41.44
N THR A 184 -22.35 14.47 42.36
CA THR A 184 -22.48 15.60 43.30
C THR A 184 -21.38 15.65 44.37
N GLU A 185 -20.59 14.58 44.50
CA GLU A 185 -19.49 14.46 45.46
C GLU A 185 -18.17 15.06 44.93
N PHE A 186 -18.07 15.30 43.63
CA PHE A 186 -16.88 15.88 43.00
C PHE A 186 -17.04 17.39 42.85
N GLU A 187 -16.23 18.15 43.59
CA GLU A 187 -16.22 19.60 43.55
C GLU A 187 -15.14 20.09 42.56
N GLY A 188 -15.48 20.23 41.27
CA GLY A 188 -14.57 20.76 40.24
C GLY A 188 -14.64 20.07 38.87
N ASN A 189 -13.58 20.21 38.07
CA ASN A 189 -13.43 19.51 36.79
C ASN A 189 -13.18 18.02 37.06
N ALA A 190 -14.19 17.19 36.80
CA ALA A 190 -14.10 15.74 36.92
C ALA A 190 -13.54 15.13 35.62
N THR A 191 -12.55 14.24 35.74
CA THR A 191 -11.96 13.49 34.62
C THR A 191 -12.15 11.99 34.83
N SER A 192 -12.39 11.24 33.76
CA SER A 192 -12.61 9.80 33.89
C SER A 192 -11.28 9.06 34.13
N SER A 193 -11.33 7.96 34.88
CA SER A 193 -10.17 7.09 35.12
C SER A 193 -9.54 6.57 33.83
N SER A 194 -10.34 6.43 32.76
CA SER A 194 -9.87 6.02 31.45
C SER A 194 -9.12 7.15 30.74
N GLU A 195 -9.66 8.37 30.73
CA GLU A 195 -8.99 9.53 30.14
C GLU A 195 -7.62 9.79 30.76
N LEU A 196 -7.50 9.66 32.09
CA LEU A 196 -6.22 9.79 32.80
C LEU A 196 -5.21 8.66 32.52
N PHE A 197 -5.69 7.47 32.16
CA PHE A 197 -4.80 6.36 31.77
C PHE A 197 -4.30 6.48 30.33
N PHE A 198 -5.10 7.09 29.46
CA PHE A 198 -4.79 7.25 28.03
C PHE A 198 -4.04 8.55 27.69
N THR A 199 -3.96 9.51 28.62
CA THR A 199 -3.26 10.80 28.47
C THR A 199 -1.81 10.69 28.92
#